data_AF-A0AAD6VGF8-F1
#
_entry.id   AF-A0AAD6VGF8-F1
#
_cell.length_a   1.000
_cell.length_b   1.000
_cell.length_c   1.000
_cell.angle_alpha   90.00
_cell.angle_beta   90.00
_cell.angle_gamma   90.00
#
_symmetry.space_group_name_H-M   'P 1'
#
loop_
_entity.id
_entity.type
_entity.pdbx_description
1 polymer ?
#
loop_
_entity_poly.entity_id
_entity_poly.type
_entity_poly.pdbx_seq_one_letter_code
_entity_poly.pdbx_strand_id
1 'polypeptide(L)'
;SPSDTDLFLSCPGAAGSPNIEAADRCTLINIVNNPDVRVVYNLGDPQANCEGGSSPIMLTIGGETTVSTSTTVNADVGVNVEGFSIGGGISSESSSSTTQSKSTMISVAPGRQSVMAVSVLSHSQSGNVQVNYPDRVDGHFIWFTDAVITQVTPTNDVIFDVHETACGTDPLDINNTS
;
A
#
# COMPACT_ATOMS: atom_id res chain seq x y z
N SER A 1 -8.69 27.17 13.38
CA SER A 1 -8.46 26.42 12.13
C SER A 1 -8.01 25.03 12.54
N PRO A 2 -8.65 23.98 12.03
CA PRO A 2 -8.27 22.61 12.30
C PRO A 2 -6.83 22.33 11.84
N SER A 3 -6.17 21.38 12.49
CA SER A 3 -4.85 20.90 12.03
C SER A 3 -4.99 19.95 10.84
N ASP A 4 -3.95 19.78 10.02
CA ASP A 4 -3.94 18.77 8.95
C ASP A 4 -4.25 17.37 9.48
N THR A 5 -3.73 17.03 10.66
CA THR A 5 -4.05 15.77 11.34
C THR A 5 -5.56 15.63 11.57
N ASP A 6 -6.22 16.67 12.08
CA ASP A 6 -7.67 16.64 12.30
C ASP A 6 -8.42 16.53 10.99
N LEU A 7 -7.99 17.26 9.96
CA LEU A 7 -8.57 17.22 8.62
C LEU A 7 -8.46 15.82 8.01
N PHE A 8 -7.28 15.18 8.03
CA PHE A 8 -7.11 13.80 7.55
C PHE A 8 -7.92 12.80 8.36
N LEU A 9 -7.93 12.93 9.70
CA LEU A 9 -8.69 12.05 10.58
C LEU A 9 -10.21 12.23 10.46
N SER A 10 -10.68 13.35 9.92
CA SER A 10 -12.11 13.55 9.64
C SER A 10 -12.57 12.90 8.34
N CYS A 11 -11.66 12.51 7.45
CA CYS A 11 -12.01 11.90 6.17
C CYS A 11 -12.74 10.56 6.35
N PRO A 12 -13.68 10.21 5.46
CA PRO A 12 -14.33 8.91 5.47
C PRO A 12 -13.31 7.75 5.50
N GLY A 13 -13.53 6.76 6.37
CA GLY A 13 -12.62 5.61 6.55
C GLY A 13 -11.46 5.84 7.52
N ALA A 14 -11.17 7.09 7.90
CA ALA A 14 -10.21 7.39 8.95
C ALA A 14 -10.71 6.95 10.33
N ALA A 15 -9.80 6.94 11.32
CA ALA A 15 -10.12 6.63 12.72
C ALA A 15 -11.03 7.67 13.41
N GLY A 16 -11.27 8.83 12.78
CA GLY A 16 -12.02 9.95 13.37
C GLY A 16 -11.11 10.94 14.10
N SER A 17 -11.40 12.24 13.97
CA SER A 17 -10.75 13.28 14.77
C SER A 17 -11.50 13.45 16.10
N PRO A 18 -10.79 13.64 17.23
CA PRO A 18 -11.42 14.02 18.49
C PRO A 18 -11.80 15.51 18.56
N ASN A 19 -11.30 16.34 17.63
CA ASN A 19 -11.40 17.81 17.69
C ASN A 19 -12.42 18.39 16.70
N ILE A 20 -12.70 17.67 15.62
CA ILE A 20 -13.65 18.09 14.59
C ILE A 20 -14.55 16.93 14.17
N GLU A 21 -15.72 17.25 13.64
CA GLU A 21 -16.67 16.25 13.16
C GLU A 21 -16.16 15.48 11.94
N ALA A 22 -16.88 14.42 11.55
CA ALA A 22 -16.57 13.66 10.35
C ALA A 22 -16.93 14.46 9.09
N ALA A 23 -16.06 14.41 8.09
CA ALA A 23 -16.31 14.99 6.79
C ALA A 23 -17.18 14.07 5.93
N ASP A 24 -18.00 14.66 5.06
CA ASP A 24 -18.77 13.91 4.06
C ASP A 24 -17.88 13.36 2.95
N ARG A 25 -16.85 14.12 2.59
CA ARG A 25 -15.98 13.81 1.45
C ARG A 25 -14.61 14.44 1.61
N CYS A 26 -13.59 13.66 1.27
CA CYS A 26 -12.24 14.15 1.04
C CYS A 26 -11.85 13.96 -0.42
N THR A 27 -11.18 14.95 -1.01
CA THR A 27 -10.82 14.93 -2.43
C THR A 27 -9.37 15.37 -2.62
N LEU A 28 -8.61 14.61 -3.40
CA LEU A 28 -7.26 14.99 -3.80
C LEU A 28 -7.33 16.16 -4.80
N ILE A 29 -6.60 17.23 -4.51
CA ILE A 29 -6.50 18.44 -5.33
C ILE A 29 -5.02 18.79 -5.56
N ASN A 30 -4.76 19.74 -6.47
CA ASN A 30 -3.40 20.13 -6.87
C ASN A 30 -2.57 18.92 -7.32
N ILE A 31 -3.20 18.05 -8.11
CA ILE A 31 -2.67 16.73 -8.44
C ILE A 31 -1.41 16.86 -9.29
N VAL A 32 -0.38 16.14 -8.86
CA VAL A 32 0.85 15.87 -9.59
C VAL A 32 0.88 14.37 -9.89
N ASN A 33 0.88 14.03 -11.17
CA ASN A 33 1.09 12.65 -11.61
C ASN A 33 2.58 12.32 -11.48
N ASN A 34 2.91 11.39 -10.60
CA ASN A 34 4.26 10.90 -10.42
C ASN A 34 4.55 9.77 -11.43
N PRO A 35 5.82 9.41 -11.62
CA PRO A 35 6.14 8.17 -12.31
C PRO A 35 5.48 6.97 -11.64
N ASP A 36 4.97 6.03 -12.45
CA ASP A 36 4.44 4.78 -11.95
C ASP A 36 5.51 4.02 -11.15
N VAL A 37 5.06 3.34 -10.10
CA VAL A 37 5.92 2.57 -9.20
C VAL A 37 5.53 1.11 -9.23
N ARG A 38 6.51 0.22 -9.07
CA ARG A 38 6.25 -1.21 -8.86
C ARG A 38 6.34 -1.51 -7.37
N VAL A 39 5.22 -1.92 -6.79
CA VAL A 39 5.16 -2.36 -5.40
C VAL A 39 5.18 -3.88 -5.38
N VAL A 40 6.02 -4.46 -4.52
CA VAL A 40 6.19 -5.90 -4.45
C VAL A 40 5.52 -6.45 -3.20
N TYR A 41 4.78 -7.54 -3.37
CA TYR A 41 4.05 -8.23 -2.31
C TYR A 41 4.43 -9.71 -2.33
N ASN A 42 4.50 -10.32 -1.15
CA ASN A 42 4.69 -11.76 -1.03
C ASN A 42 3.35 -12.50 -1.23
N LEU A 43 3.43 -13.66 -1.87
CA LEU A 43 2.32 -14.58 -2.06
C LEU A 43 2.54 -15.81 -1.19
N GLY A 44 1.83 -15.83 -0.06
CA GLY A 44 1.95 -16.88 0.94
C GLY A 44 3.28 -16.88 1.69
N ASP A 45 3.51 -17.96 2.43
CA ASP A 45 4.68 -18.10 3.29
C ASP A 45 5.89 -18.69 2.53
N PRO A 46 7.12 -18.23 2.83
CA PRO A 46 8.35 -18.82 2.33
C PRO A 46 8.45 -20.32 2.65
N GLN A 47 8.98 -21.09 1.71
CA GLN A 47 9.24 -22.52 1.88
C GLN A 47 10.74 -22.78 1.87
N ALA A 48 11.21 -23.65 2.76
CA ALA A 48 12.62 -23.73 3.10
C ALA A 48 13.18 -25.16 3.08
N ASN A 49 14.44 -25.31 2.68
CA ASN A 49 15.24 -26.54 2.78
C ASN A 49 16.44 -26.30 3.73
N CYS A 50 16.15 -25.93 4.97
CA CYS A 50 17.17 -25.50 5.95
C CYS A 50 17.62 -26.61 6.93
N GLU A 51 17.00 -27.78 6.89
CA GLU A 51 17.19 -28.87 7.88
C GLU A 51 18.50 -29.67 7.69
N GLY A 52 19.52 -29.10 7.05
CA GLY A 52 20.84 -29.73 6.90
C GLY A 52 20.89 -30.94 5.95
N GLY A 53 19.87 -31.13 5.10
CA GLY A 53 19.88 -32.13 4.04
C GLY A 53 20.96 -31.86 2.98
N SER A 54 21.26 -32.85 2.14
CA SER A 54 22.25 -32.71 1.05
C SER A 54 21.63 -32.69 -0.35
N SER A 55 20.30 -32.81 -0.45
CA SER A 55 19.58 -32.95 -1.71
C SER A 55 18.51 -31.86 -1.84
N PRO A 56 18.27 -31.34 -3.06
CA PRO A 56 17.14 -30.47 -3.31
C PRO A 56 15.82 -31.17 -2.98
N ILE A 57 14.85 -30.41 -2.48
CA ILE A 57 13.49 -30.88 -2.19
C ILE A 57 12.48 -30.12 -3.04
N MET A 58 11.40 -30.79 -3.46
CA MET A 58 10.30 -30.14 -4.17
C MET A 58 9.33 -29.52 -3.18
N LEU A 59 9.12 -28.21 -3.27
CA LEU A 59 8.21 -27.45 -2.42
C LEU A 59 7.22 -26.67 -3.27
N THR A 60 5.98 -26.56 -2.79
CA THR A 60 4.98 -25.68 -3.39
C THR A 60 5.09 -24.31 -2.75
N ILE A 61 5.44 -23.30 -3.53
CA ILE A 61 5.45 -21.89 -3.10
C ILE A 61 4.26 -21.16 -3.70
N GLY A 62 3.87 -20.05 -3.07
CA GLY A 62 2.77 -19.21 -3.50
C GLY A 62 1.57 -19.22 -2.58
N GLY A 63 0.50 -18.60 -3.04
CA GLY A 63 -0.70 -18.33 -2.25
C GLY A 63 -1.49 -17.20 -2.87
N GLU A 64 -2.13 -16.41 -2.03
CA GLU A 64 -2.86 -15.21 -2.42
C GLU A 64 -2.45 -14.01 -1.56
N THR A 65 -2.56 -12.81 -2.13
CA THR A 65 -2.41 -11.55 -1.41
C THR A 65 -3.38 -10.52 -1.98
N THR A 66 -3.92 -9.66 -1.12
CA THR A 66 -4.81 -8.58 -1.56
C THR A 66 -4.02 -7.29 -1.62
N VAL A 67 -3.93 -6.72 -2.82
CA VAL A 67 -3.29 -5.43 -3.07
C VAL A 67 -4.36 -4.36 -3.13
N SER A 68 -4.21 -3.30 -2.36
CA SER A 68 -5.17 -2.21 -2.26
C SER A 68 -4.52 -0.87 -2.52
N THR A 69 -5.31 0.11 -2.98
CA THR A 69 -4.90 1.51 -2.98
C THR A 69 -4.38 1.92 -1.61
N SER A 70 -3.23 2.60 -1.58
CA SER A 70 -2.65 3.14 -0.35
C SER A 70 -2.50 4.66 -0.44
N THR A 71 -2.51 5.31 0.71
CA THR A 71 -2.26 6.75 0.84
C THR A 71 -1.24 6.97 1.93
N THR A 72 -0.26 7.82 1.67
CA THR A 72 0.80 8.18 2.63
C THR A 72 0.89 9.69 2.72
N VAL A 73 0.97 10.23 3.94
CA VAL A 73 1.28 11.65 4.15
C VAL A 73 2.77 11.85 3.98
N ASN A 74 3.17 12.72 3.04
CA ASN A 74 4.57 13.06 2.85
C ASN A 74 4.97 14.02 3.99
N ALA A 75 5.59 13.49 5.06
CA ALA A 75 5.90 14.25 6.28
C ALA A 75 6.73 15.52 5.99
N ASP A 76 6.30 16.70 6.46
CA ASP A 76 6.63 17.28 7.79
C ASP A 76 5.61 17.08 8.93
N VAL A 77 4.46 16.44 8.69
CA VAL A 77 3.44 16.22 9.74
C VAL A 77 3.62 14.80 10.30
N GLY A 78 4.12 14.67 11.53
CA GLY A 78 4.47 13.40 12.19
C GLY A 78 3.30 12.47 12.52
N VAL A 79 2.41 12.20 11.57
CA VAL A 79 1.23 11.34 11.72
C VAL A 79 1.27 10.19 10.72
N ASN A 80 1.27 8.97 11.24
CA ASN A 80 0.90 7.79 10.47
C ASN A 80 -0.64 7.71 10.44
N VAL A 81 -1.25 8.32 9.43
CA VAL A 81 -2.69 8.19 9.18
C VAL A 81 -2.90 7.02 8.21
N GLU A 82 -3.06 5.83 8.76
CA GLU A 82 -3.47 4.65 7.99
C GLU A 82 -4.99 4.66 7.77
N GLY A 83 -5.42 4.27 6.57
CA GLY A 83 -6.78 3.77 6.34
C GLY A 83 -7.86 4.77 5.93
N PHE A 84 -7.56 6.06 5.71
CA PHE A 84 -8.58 7.01 5.26
C PHE A 84 -8.76 7.02 3.73
N SER A 85 -10.02 7.19 3.31
CA SER A 85 -10.43 7.19 1.91
C SER A 85 -10.42 8.61 1.35
N ILE A 86 -9.73 8.79 0.23
CA ILE A 86 -9.69 10.06 -0.50
C ILE A 86 -10.20 9.79 -1.91
N GLY A 87 -11.25 10.51 -2.29
CA GLY A 87 -11.72 10.52 -3.67
C GLY A 87 -10.75 11.29 -4.57
N GLY A 88 -10.50 10.79 -5.78
CA GLY A 88 -9.73 11.53 -6.79
C GLY A 88 -10.54 12.67 -7.41
N GLY A 89 -9.95 13.87 -7.47
CA GLY A 89 -10.36 14.91 -8.40
C GLY A 89 -9.87 14.53 -9.80
N ILE A 90 -10.80 14.33 -10.75
CA ILE A 90 -10.61 13.65 -12.05
C ILE A 90 -10.55 12.13 -11.86
N SER A 91 -11.63 11.46 -12.28
CA SER A 91 -11.94 10.04 -12.12
C SER A 91 -12.06 9.54 -10.67
N SER A 92 -13.30 9.17 -10.37
CA SER A 92 -13.76 8.29 -9.32
C SER A 92 -13.05 6.93 -9.32
N GLU A 93 -11.76 6.89 -9.00
CA GLU A 93 -11.11 5.64 -8.62
C GLU A 93 -11.39 5.45 -7.14
N SER A 94 -12.54 4.83 -6.86
CA SER A 94 -12.79 4.14 -5.61
C SER A 94 -11.57 3.29 -5.26
N SER A 95 -11.22 3.22 -3.97
CA SER A 95 -10.23 2.27 -3.44
C SER A 95 -10.29 0.95 -4.21
N SER A 96 -9.31 0.70 -5.06
CA SER A 96 -9.22 -0.53 -5.84
C SER A 96 -8.50 -1.55 -4.97
N SER A 97 -9.15 -2.69 -4.74
CA SER A 97 -8.49 -3.86 -4.18
C SER A 97 -8.54 -4.97 -5.22
N THR A 98 -7.44 -5.70 -5.35
CA THR A 98 -7.35 -6.83 -6.26
C THR A 98 -6.57 -7.94 -5.58
N THR A 99 -7.19 -9.12 -5.52
CA THR A 99 -6.55 -10.32 -5.01
C THR A 99 -5.70 -10.92 -6.12
N GLN A 100 -4.40 -11.04 -5.86
CA GLN A 100 -3.44 -11.74 -6.70
C GLN A 100 -3.22 -13.12 -6.13
N SER A 101 -3.28 -14.16 -6.98
CA SER A 101 -3.00 -15.52 -6.56
C SER A 101 -2.17 -16.27 -7.59
N LYS A 102 -1.17 -17.00 -7.10
CA LYS A 102 -0.34 -17.89 -7.91
C LYS A 102 0.37 -18.87 -7.01
N SER A 103 0.49 -20.11 -7.47
CA SER A 103 1.33 -21.13 -6.83
C SER A 103 2.07 -21.94 -7.88
N THR A 104 3.23 -22.48 -7.50
CA THR A 104 4.02 -23.36 -8.35
C THR A 104 4.89 -24.27 -7.49
N MET A 105 5.29 -25.40 -8.05
CA MET A 105 6.24 -26.30 -7.41
C MET A 105 7.65 -26.00 -7.94
N ILE A 106 8.62 -25.85 -7.03
CA ILE A 106 10.02 -25.59 -7.36
C ILE A 106 10.93 -26.57 -6.62
N SER A 107 12.14 -26.75 -7.14
CA SER A 107 13.20 -27.46 -6.44
C SER A 107 14.02 -26.46 -5.62
N VAL A 108 14.02 -26.60 -4.29
CA VAL A 108 14.78 -25.74 -3.39
C VAL A 108 16.04 -26.47 -2.94
N ALA A 109 17.21 -25.90 -3.27
CA ALA A 109 18.50 -26.47 -2.90
C ALA A 109 18.71 -26.45 -1.38
N PRO A 110 19.55 -27.35 -0.83
CA PRO A 110 19.89 -27.31 0.59
C PRO A 110 20.46 -25.97 1.05
N GLY A 111 20.06 -25.52 2.23
CA GLY A 111 20.48 -24.24 2.79
C GLY A 111 19.82 -23.03 2.11
N ARG A 112 18.75 -23.23 1.34
CA ARG A 112 17.99 -22.17 0.67
C ARG A 112 16.53 -22.16 1.11
N GLN A 113 15.89 -21.03 0.89
CA GLN A 113 14.46 -20.81 1.06
C GLN A 113 13.93 -19.97 -0.09
N SER A 114 12.66 -20.11 -0.41
CA SER A 114 12.04 -19.43 -1.54
C SER A 114 10.64 -18.94 -1.22
N VAL A 115 10.26 -17.81 -1.79
CA VAL A 115 8.92 -17.25 -1.72
C VAL A 115 8.47 -16.82 -3.11
N MET A 116 7.18 -16.93 -3.39
CA MET A 116 6.60 -16.33 -4.59
C MET A 116 6.31 -14.86 -4.28
N ALA A 117 6.75 -13.96 -5.15
CA ALA A 117 6.42 -12.55 -5.08
C ALA A 117 5.57 -12.12 -6.27
N VAL A 118 4.76 -11.08 -6.08
CA VAL A 118 4.06 -10.36 -7.14
C VAL A 118 4.46 -8.89 -7.11
N SER A 119 4.96 -8.40 -8.23
CA SER A 119 5.24 -6.99 -8.46
C SER A 119 4.09 -6.38 -9.26
N VAL A 120 3.38 -5.42 -8.65
CA VAL A 120 2.22 -4.75 -9.23
C VAL A 120 2.63 -3.34 -9.67
N LEU A 121 2.49 -3.03 -10.96
CA LEU A 121 2.61 -1.65 -11.42
C LEU A 121 1.46 -0.84 -10.85
N SER A 122 1.76 0.30 -10.27
CA SER A 122 0.79 1.16 -9.61
C SER A 122 0.96 2.60 -10.07
N HIS A 123 -0.17 3.28 -10.33
CA HIS A 123 -0.18 4.70 -10.59
C HIS A 123 0.07 5.46 -9.29
N SER A 124 0.96 6.45 -9.34
CA SER A 124 1.29 7.29 -8.20
C SER A 124 0.89 8.73 -8.49
N GLN A 125 0.14 9.33 -7.56
CA GLN A 125 -0.25 10.73 -7.65
C GLN A 125 -0.10 11.40 -6.29
N SER A 126 0.35 12.65 -6.29
CA SER A 126 0.48 13.46 -5.08
C SER A 126 -0.35 14.73 -5.16
N GLY A 127 -0.74 15.26 -4.00
CA GLY A 127 -1.53 16.48 -3.94
C GLY A 127 -1.96 16.81 -2.51
N ASN A 128 -2.69 17.91 -2.36
CA ASN A 128 -3.33 18.28 -1.09
C ASN A 128 -4.73 17.68 -1.01
N VAL A 129 -5.34 17.71 0.16
CA VAL A 129 -6.70 17.21 0.37
C VAL A 129 -7.65 18.38 0.62
N GLN A 130 -8.71 18.44 -0.17
CA GLN A 130 -9.89 19.23 0.12
C GLN A 130 -10.83 18.38 0.98
N VAL A 131 -11.28 18.94 2.11
CA VAL A 131 -12.21 18.29 3.04
C VAL A 131 -13.53 19.04 3.04
N ASN A 132 -14.63 18.33 2.80
CA ASN A 132 -15.99 18.86 2.71
C ASN A 132 -16.82 18.34 3.89
N TYR A 133 -17.38 19.25 4.68
CA TYR A 133 -18.24 18.93 5.83
C TYR A 133 -19.72 19.17 5.52
N PRO A 134 -20.64 18.42 6.17
CA PRO A 134 -22.07 18.66 6.07
C PRO A 134 -22.46 20.00 6.75
N ASP A 135 -21.79 20.31 7.86
CA ASP A 135 -21.96 21.53 8.64
C ASP A 135 -20.67 22.35 8.71
N ARG A 136 -20.74 23.55 9.28
CA ARG A 136 -19.58 24.43 9.38
C ARG A 136 -18.66 23.99 10.52
N VAL A 137 -17.47 23.53 10.17
CA VAL A 137 -16.35 23.36 11.11
C VAL A 137 -15.53 24.64 11.13
N ASP A 138 -15.35 25.25 12.30
CA ASP A 138 -14.60 26.50 12.48
C ASP A 138 -15.07 27.64 11.54
N GLY A 139 -16.36 27.65 11.20
CA GLY A 139 -16.98 28.66 10.35
C GLY A 139 -16.94 28.39 8.83
N HIS A 140 -16.31 27.29 8.40
CA HIS A 140 -16.14 26.92 6.98
C HIS A 140 -16.74 25.53 6.68
N PHE A 141 -17.31 25.37 5.49
CA PHE A 141 -17.77 24.06 4.97
C PHE A 141 -16.67 23.28 4.26
N ILE A 142 -15.62 23.97 3.84
CA ILE A 142 -14.53 23.42 3.02
C ILE A 142 -13.21 23.85 3.65
N TRP A 143 -12.35 22.86 3.87
CA TRP A 143 -10.98 23.04 4.33
C TRP A 143 -10.01 22.44 3.33
N PHE A 144 -8.77 22.92 3.35
CA PHE A 144 -7.69 22.44 2.51
C PHE A 144 -6.51 22.11 3.41
N THR A 145 -5.87 20.97 3.20
CA THR A 145 -4.65 20.61 3.91
C THR A 145 -3.45 21.31 3.30
N ASP A 146 -2.49 21.70 4.13
CA ASP A 146 -1.19 22.18 3.65
C ASP A 146 -0.27 21.00 3.31
N ALA A 147 -0.39 19.90 4.06
CA ALA A 147 0.33 18.67 3.82
C ALA A 147 -0.04 18.04 2.47
N VAL A 148 0.99 17.54 1.80
CA VAL A 148 0.90 16.76 0.57
C VAL A 148 0.83 15.29 0.93
N ILE A 149 -0.06 14.58 0.28
CA ILE A 149 -0.13 13.13 0.34
C ILE A 149 0.32 12.51 -0.98
N THR A 150 0.68 11.24 -0.95
CA THR A 150 0.87 10.40 -2.13
C THR A 150 -0.11 9.24 -2.07
N GLN A 151 -0.91 9.09 -3.12
CA GLN A 151 -1.80 7.96 -3.33
C GLN A 151 -1.17 7.03 -4.36
N VAL A 152 -1.18 5.73 -4.06
CA VAL A 152 -0.70 4.67 -4.95
C VAL A 152 -1.86 3.73 -5.25
N THR A 153 -2.25 3.66 -6.53
CA THR A 153 -3.39 2.85 -7.00
C THR A 153 -2.88 1.68 -7.84
N PRO A 154 -3.14 0.43 -7.45
CA PRO A 154 -2.67 -0.73 -8.21
C PRO A 154 -3.35 -0.82 -9.59
N THR A 155 -2.59 -1.26 -10.58
CA THR A 155 -3.09 -1.60 -11.93
C THR A 155 -3.24 -3.12 -12.09
N ASN A 156 -3.68 -3.54 -13.28
CA ASN A 156 -3.74 -4.97 -13.65
C ASN A 156 -2.41 -5.51 -14.22
N ASP A 157 -1.37 -4.68 -14.35
CA ASP A 157 -0.03 -5.13 -14.78
C ASP A 157 0.72 -5.72 -13.57
N VAL A 158 0.85 -7.04 -13.60
CA VAL A 158 1.49 -7.83 -12.55
C VAL A 158 2.58 -8.73 -13.11
N ILE A 159 3.70 -8.81 -12.40
CA ILE A 159 4.80 -9.72 -12.69
C ILE A 159 4.97 -10.63 -11.49
N PHE A 160 4.97 -11.93 -11.72
CA PHE A 160 5.22 -12.92 -10.68
C PHE A 160 6.66 -13.42 -10.79
N ASP A 161 7.35 -13.48 -9.67
CA ASP A 161 8.72 -13.96 -9.60
C ASP A 161 8.92 -14.89 -8.40
N VAL A 162 9.94 -15.74 -8.48
CA VAL A 162 10.38 -16.58 -7.38
C VAL A 162 11.62 -15.96 -6.78
N HIS A 163 11.51 -15.50 -5.55
CA HIS A 163 12.65 -14.97 -4.81
C HIS A 163 13.26 -16.09 -3.97
N GLU A 164 14.55 -16.36 -4.14
CA GLU A 164 15.29 -17.39 -3.40
C GLU A 164 16.45 -16.76 -2.62
N THR A 165 16.53 -17.08 -1.34
CA THR A 165 17.55 -16.57 -0.43
C THR A 165 18.21 -17.70 0.36
N ALA A 166 19.30 -17.38 1.06
CA ALA A 166 19.94 -18.33 1.97
C ALA A 166 19.07 -18.52 3.22
N CYS A 167 19.13 -19.70 3.83
CA CYS A 167 18.50 -19.91 5.14
C CYS A 167 19.02 -18.92 6.18
N GLY A 168 18.11 -18.34 6.97
CA GLY A 168 18.45 -17.38 8.02
C GLY A 168 18.56 -15.93 7.56
N THR A 169 18.40 -15.65 6.26
CA THR A 169 18.10 -14.28 5.79
C THR A 169 16.59 -14.04 5.81
N ASP A 170 16.17 -12.78 5.70
CA ASP A 170 14.75 -12.48 5.52
C ASP A 170 14.34 -12.85 4.07
N PRO A 171 13.49 -13.86 3.85
CA PRO A 171 13.02 -14.21 2.51
C PRO A 171 12.02 -13.18 1.95
N LEU A 172 11.52 -12.27 2.78
CA LEU A 172 10.58 -11.21 2.41
C LEU A 172 11.30 -9.91 2.04
N ASP A 173 12.61 -9.82 2.27
CA ASP A 173 13.44 -8.70 1.84
C ASP A 173 13.87 -8.90 0.38
N ILE A 174 12.96 -8.56 -0.52
CA ILE A 174 13.13 -8.72 -1.97
C ILE A 174 14.25 -7.81 -2.52
N ASN A 175 14.73 -6.85 -1.72
CA ASN A 175 15.89 -6.01 -2.04
C ASN A 175 17.22 -6.64 -1.62
N ASN A 176 17.21 -7.69 -0.79
CA ASN A 176 18.41 -8.33 -0.27
C ASN A 176 18.85 -9.49 -1.19
N THR A 177 19.52 -9.11 -2.27
CA THR A 177 20.20 -10.05 -3.18
C THR A 177 21.62 -10.33 -2.65
N SER A 178 21.74 -10.96 -1.48
CA SER A 178 23.04 -11.37 -0.92
C SER A 178 23.30 -12.87 -1.07
#